data_AF-A0A3E0NWL8-F1
#
_entry.id   AF-A0A3E0NWL8-F1
#
_cell.length_a   1.000
_cell.length_b   1.000
_cell.length_c   1.000
_cell.angle_alpha   90.00
_cell.angle_beta   90.00
_cell.angle_gamma   90.00
#
_symmetry.space_group_name_H-M   'P 1'
#
loop_
_entity.id
_entity.type
_entity.pdbx_description
1 polymer ?
#
loop_
_entity_poly.entity_id
_entity_poly.type
_entity_poly.pdbx_seq_one_letter_code
_entity_poly.pdbx_strand_id
1 'polypeptide(L)'
;MLPTLRWAKTGVLVAIVSLAVGLAVGVASAAPEERVAFNTESKKYHCLSCQWAIRCTRNCIEVTASEARRRGGVACKVCGGSCRREPAADSAPRREPQPFRPYLLSASRQSSAADGAWPGRG
;
A
#
# COMPACT_ATOMS: atom_id res chain seq x y z
N MET A 1 22.07 65.60 18.04
CA MET A 1 22.54 64.20 18.17
C MET A 1 21.33 63.29 18.02
N LEU A 2 21.14 62.63 16.86
CA LEU A 2 19.95 61.80 16.59
C LEU A 2 20.26 60.31 16.85
N PRO A 3 19.48 59.59 17.69
CA PRO A 3 19.60 58.15 17.87
C PRO A 3 18.44 57.43 17.16
N THR A 4 18.56 57.15 15.86
CA THR A 4 17.51 56.39 15.13
C THR A 4 18.03 55.15 14.39
N LEU A 5 19.31 54.82 14.49
CA LEU A 5 19.93 53.78 13.64
C LEU A 5 20.00 52.37 14.25
N ARG A 6 19.22 52.06 15.30
CA ARG A 6 19.26 50.74 15.98
C ARG A 6 18.06 49.82 15.68
N TRP A 7 16.94 50.34 15.17
CA TRP A 7 15.71 49.55 14.97
C TRP A 7 15.60 48.89 13.59
N ALA A 8 16.31 49.38 12.57
CA ALA A 8 16.26 48.80 11.23
C ALA A 8 16.96 47.43 11.13
N LYS A 9 18.00 47.18 11.94
CA LYS A 9 18.81 45.95 11.87
C LYS A 9 18.11 44.72 12.47
N THR A 10 17.32 44.91 13.52
CA THR A 10 16.55 43.85 14.18
C THR A 10 15.34 43.41 13.35
N GLY A 11 14.64 44.33 12.67
CA GLY A 11 13.53 43.99 11.77
C GLY A 11 13.97 43.15 10.56
N VAL A 12 15.13 43.46 9.98
CA VAL A 12 15.71 42.71 8.86
C VAL A 12 16.11 41.29 9.29
N LEU A 13 16.72 41.11 10.46
CA LEU A 13 17.06 39.79 10.99
C LEU A 13 15.81 38.93 11.25
N VAL A 14 14.75 39.49 11.83
CA VAL A 14 13.49 38.75 12.06
C VAL A 14 12.81 38.37 10.73
N ALA A 15 12.85 39.25 9.73
CA ALA A 15 12.32 38.95 8.39
C ALA A 15 13.12 37.83 7.70
N ILE A 16 14.46 37.86 7.78
CA ILE A 16 15.33 36.82 7.21
C ILE A 16 15.14 35.48 7.92
N VAL A 17 15.04 35.48 9.25
CA VAL A 17 14.79 34.26 10.04
C VAL A 17 13.41 33.69 9.73
N SER A 18 12.38 34.54 9.61
CA SER A 18 11.03 34.09 9.23
C SER A 18 10.97 33.52 7.82
N LEU A 19 11.69 34.12 6.86
CA LEU A 19 11.79 33.63 5.49
C LEU A 19 12.55 32.29 5.42
N ALA A 20 13.60 32.11 6.21
CA ALA A 20 14.38 30.88 6.28
C ALA A 20 13.59 29.71 6.90
N VAL A 21 12.73 29.97 7.90
CA VAL A 21 11.86 28.94 8.50
C VAL A 21 10.75 28.51 7.52
N GLY A 22 10.22 29.44 6.70
CA GLY A 22 9.20 29.11 5.69
C GLY A 22 9.70 28.20 4.56
N LEU A 23 11.00 28.25 4.23
CA LEU A 23 11.57 27.44 3.13
C LEU A 23 11.85 25.98 3.49
N ALA A 24 11.80 25.61 4.78
CA ALA A 24 12.10 24.25 5.24
C ALA A 24 10.89 23.30 5.19
N VAL A 25 9.69 23.81 4.93
CA VAL A 25 8.45 23.02 4.94
C VAL A 25 8.09 22.62 3.50
N GLY A 26 8.41 21.38 3.13
CA GLY A 26 7.65 20.67 2.11
C GLY A 26 8.39 20.27 0.83
N VAL A 27 9.46 19.50 0.94
CA VAL A 27 9.85 18.63 -0.19
C VAL A 27 8.97 17.38 -0.11
N ALA A 28 7.74 17.47 -0.64
CA ALA A 28 6.88 16.30 -0.78
C ALA A 28 7.54 15.31 -1.74
N SER A 29 8.05 14.20 -1.21
CA SER A 29 8.60 13.12 -2.02
C SER A 29 7.47 12.48 -2.83
N ALA A 30 7.38 12.82 -4.11
CA ALA A 30 6.46 12.15 -5.03
C ALA A 30 6.90 10.68 -5.15
N ALA A 31 6.11 9.77 -4.58
CA ALA A 31 6.33 8.34 -4.76
C ALA A 31 6.26 8.00 -6.26
N PRO A 32 7.10 7.07 -6.76
CA PRO A 32 7.05 6.67 -8.15
C PRO A 32 5.68 6.06 -8.46
N GLU A 33 4.94 6.74 -9.34
CA GLU A 33 3.63 6.30 -9.80
C GLU A 33 3.76 5.09 -10.71
N GLU A 34 2.96 4.07 -10.44
CA GLU A 34 2.96 2.82 -11.19
C GLU A 34 2.39 3.00 -12.59
N ARG A 35 3.07 2.46 -13.60
CA ARG A 35 2.59 2.42 -14.98
C ARG A 35 1.70 1.21 -15.23
N VAL A 36 0.59 1.45 -15.91
CA VAL A 36 -0.44 0.46 -16.26
C VAL A 36 -0.84 0.63 -17.72
N ALA A 37 -1.27 -0.47 -18.34
CA ALA A 37 -1.90 -0.45 -19.65
C ALA A 37 -3.38 -0.11 -19.48
N PHE A 38 -3.84 0.99 -20.08
CA PHE A 38 -5.23 1.44 -20.05
C PHE A 38 -5.85 1.39 -21.44
N ASN A 39 -6.96 0.67 -21.57
CA ASN A 39 -7.76 0.66 -22.78
C ASN A 39 -8.73 1.85 -22.78
N THR A 40 -8.60 2.75 -23.75
CA THR A 40 -9.37 3.99 -23.82
C THR A 40 -10.85 3.79 -24.18
N GLU A 41 -11.19 2.65 -24.78
CA GLU A 41 -12.55 2.29 -25.22
C GLU A 41 -13.31 1.57 -24.09
N SER A 42 -12.77 0.44 -23.62
CA SER A 42 -13.41 -0.34 -22.53
C SER A 42 -13.21 0.26 -21.14
N LYS A 43 -12.36 1.28 -21.03
CA LYS A 43 -11.93 1.92 -19.78
C LYS A 43 -11.28 0.95 -18.79
N LYS A 44 -10.85 -0.24 -19.21
CA LYS A 44 -10.18 -1.18 -18.32
C LYS A 44 -8.69 -0.87 -18.24
N TYR A 45 -8.10 -0.91 -17.05
CA TYR A 45 -6.65 -0.85 -16.88
C TYR A 45 -6.07 -2.11 -16.23
N HIS A 46 -4.84 -2.41 -16.62
CA HIS A 46 -4.13 -3.64 -16.32
C HIS A 46 -2.68 -3.35 -15.94
N CYS A 47 -2.10 -4.19 -15.09
CA CYS A 47 -0.65 -4.27 -15.03
C CYS A 47 -0.05 -4.64 -16.40
N LEU A 48 1.10 -4.07 -16.75
CA LEU A 48 1.84 -4.37 -17.98
C LEU A 48 2.18 -5.87 -18.15
N SER A 49 2.40 -6.60 -17.05
CA SER A 49 2.68 -8.05 -17.06
C SER A 49 1.42 -8.92 -17.08
N CYS A 50 0.22 -8.34 -17.05
CA CYS A 50 -1.01 -9.11 -17.11
C CYS A 50 -1.21 -9.71 -18.51
N GLN A 51 -1.64 -10.97 -18.60
CA GLN A 51 -1.94 -11.62 -19.88
C GLN A 51 -2.95 -10.84 -20.73
N TRP A 52 -3.91 -10.16 -20.09
CA TRP A 52 -4.87 -9.30 -20.76
C TRP A 52 -4.26 -7.99 -21.26
N ALA A 53 -3.23 -7.47 -20.59
CA ALA A 53 -2.46 -6.32 -21.08
C ALA A 53 -1.61 -6.69 -22.30
N ILE A 54 -0.98 -7.87 -22.30
CA ILE A 54 -0.17 -8.36 -23.42
C ILE A 54 -1.04 -8.51 -24.69
N ARG A 55 -2.31 -8.90 -24.53
CA ARG A 55 -3.30 -8.97 -25.62
C ARG A 55 -3.93 -7.62 -25.97
N CYS A 56 -3.69 -6.58 -25.19
CA CYS A 56 -4.23 -5.24 -25.37
C CYS A 56 -3.42 -4.49 -26.44
N THR A 57 -3.74 -4.72 -27.71
CA THR A 57 -3.02 -4.12 -28.84
C THR A 57 -3.75 -2.96 -29.51
N ARG A 58 -5.08 -2.85 -29.30
CA ARG A 58 -5.92 -1.79 -29.88
C ARG A 58 -6.44 -0.88 -28.79
N ASN A 59 -6.31 0.43 -28.98
CA ASN A 59 -6.80 1.46 -28.07
C ASN A 59 -6.17 1.39 -26.66
N CYS A 60 -5.00 0.75 -26.52
CA CYS A 60 -4.31 0.58 -25.25
C CYS A 60 -3.14 1.55 -25.17
N ILE A 61 -3.11 2.35 -24.11
CA ILE A 61 -2.06 3.33 -23.84
C ILE A 61 -1.44 3.07 -22.48
N GLU A 62 -0.14 3.34 -22.35
CA GLU A 62 0.52 3.29 -21.05
C GLU A 62 0.34 4.62 -20.32
N VAL A 63 -0.27 4.55 -19.15
CA VAL A 63 -0.50 5.71 -18.27
C VAL A 63 -0.19 5.33 -16.83
N THR A 64 -0.15 6.30 -15.92
CA THR A 64 -0.07 5.99 -14.49
C THR A 64 -1.39 5.41 -13.99
N ALA A 65 -1.36 4.57 -12.95
CA ALA A 65 -2.56 4.03 -12.33
C ALA A 65 -3.52 5.13 -11.86
N SER A 66 -2.96 6.23 -11.32
CA SER A 66 -3.72 7.40 -10.92
C SER A 66 -4.39 8.11 -12.10
N GLU A 67 -3.72 8.23 -13.24
CA GLU A 67 -4.32 8.77 -14.46
C GLU A 67 -5.43 7.85 -15.01
N ALA A 68 -5.21 6.54 -15.02
CA ALA A 68 -6.24 5.58 -15.44
C ALA A 68 -7.51 5.73 -14.59
N ARG A 69 -7.37 5.83 -13.27
CA ARG A 69 -8.50 6.08 -12.34
C ARG A 69 -9.17 7.42 -12.60
N ARG A 70 -8.40 8.49 -12.80
CA ARG A 70 -8.93 9.83 -13.11
C ARG A 70 -9.76 9.85 -14.40
N ARG A 71 -9.38 9.04 -15.39
CA ARG A 71 -10.13 8.85 -16.64
C ARG A 71 -11.37 7.96 -16.52
N GLY A 72 -11.78 7.60 -15.29
CA GLY A 72 -12.90 6.69 -15.03
C GLY A 72 -12.56 5.22 -15.29
N GLY A 73 -11.29 4.87 -15.24
CA GLY A 73 -10.83 3.52 -15.52
C GLY A 73 -11.24 2.52 -14.44
N VAL A 74 -11.58 1.30 -14.88
CA VAL A 74 -11.93 0.18 -14.01
C VAL A 74 -10.77 -0.81 -13.97
N ALA A 75 -10.38 -1.20 -12.76
CA ALA A 75 -9.32 -2.18 -12.56
C ALA A 75 -9.69 -3.54 -13.18
N CYS A 76 -8.73 -4.18 -13.82
CA CYS A 76 -8.89 -5.55 -14.26
C CYS A 76 -9.11 -6.49 -13.08
N LYS A 77 -10.14 -7.34 -13.14
CA LYS A 77 -10.45 -8.33 -12.09
C LYS A 77 -9.35 -9.39 -11.89
N VAL A 78 -8.53 -9.64 -12.91
CA VAL A 78 -7.50 -10.69 -12.89
C VAL A 78 -6.20 -10.21 -12.22
N CYS A 79 -5.75 -8.99 -12.54
CA CYS A 79 -4.51 -8.43 -11.97
C CYS A 79 -4.75 -7.34 -10.92
N GLY A 80 -6.00 -6.98 -10.63
CA GLY A 80 -6.33 -5.89 -9.69
C GLY A 80 -5.96 -4.48 -10.19
N GLY A 81 -5.41 -4.36 -11.40
CA GLY A 81 -4.97 -3.08 -11.94
C GLY A 81 -3.65 -2.56 -11.35
N SER A 82 -2.88 -3.39 -10.61
CA SER A 82 -1.54 -3.05 -10.11
C SER A 82 -0.51 -4.09 -10.55
N CYS A 83 0.71 -3.65 -10.83
CA CYS A 83 1.89 -4.50 -11.02
C CYS A 83 2.60 -4.84 -9.72
N ARG A 84 2.30 -4.10 -8.64
CA ARG A 84 2.53 -4.56 -7.28
C ARG A 84 1.59 -5.74 -6.99
N ARG A 85 2.01 -6.95 -7.35
CA ARG A 85 1.90 -8.02 -6.34
C ARG A 85 2.86 -7.60 -5.25
N GLU A 86 2.36 -7.13 -4.12
CA GLU A 86 3.10 -7.34 -2.88
C GLU A 86 3.50 -8.82 -2.87
N PRO A 87 4.79 -9.18 -2.74
CA PRO A 87 5.08 -10.48 -2.16
C PRO A 87 4.40 -10.42 -0.79
N ALA A 88 3.33 -11.18 -0.63
CA ALA A 88 2.66 -11.35 0.65
C ALA A 88 3.63 -12.09 1.60
N ALA A 89 4.70 -11.42 2.09
CA ALA A 89 5.67 -12.03 3.01
C ALA A 89 6.68 -11.08 3.66
N ASP A 90 7.09 -9.95 3.07
CA ASP A 90 8.36 -9.32 3.50
C ASP A 90 8.26 -8.13 4.47
N SER A 91 7.05 -7.75 4.88
CA SER A 91 6.86 -6.72 5.93
C SER A 91 6.59 -7.29 7.33
N ALA A 92 6.44 -8.61 7.47
CA ALA A 92 6.45 -9.22 8.79
C ALA A 92 7.91 -9.31 9.26
N PRO A 93 8.27 -8.81 10.46
CA PRO A 93 9.60 -9.09 11.00
C PRO A 93 9.80 -10.60 10.99
N ARG A 94 10.89 -11.04 10.35
CA ARG A 94 11.33 -12.43 10.27
C ARG A 94 11.30 -13.03 11.67
N ARG A 95 10.21 -13.72 12.05
CA ARG A 95 10.24 -14.54 13.25
C ARG A 95 11.26 -15.62 12.97
N GLU A 96 12.33 -15.57 13.75
CA GLU A 96 13.38 -16.57 13.80
C GLU A 96 12.75 -17.97 13.77
N PRO A 97 13.26 -18.92 12.96
CA PRO A 97 12.74 -20.28 12.95
C PRO A 97 12.86 -20.85 14.36
N GLN A 98 11.73 -21.06 15.03
CA GLN A 98 11.72 -21.73 16.33
C GLN A 98 12.35 -23.12 16.14
N PRO A 99 13.40 -23.47 16.91
CA PRO A 99 14.01 -24.78 16.81
C PRO A 99 12.93 -25.83 17.05
N PHE A 100 12.95 -26.85 16.21
CA PHE A 100 12.02 -27.98 16.23
C PHE A 100 11.97 -28.54 17.66
N ARG A 101 10.88 -28.28 18.39
CA ARG A 101 10.63 -28.94 19.68
C ARG A 101 10.02 -30.30 19.34
N PRO A 102 10.77 -31.41 19.47
CA PRO A 102 10.17 -32.73 19.30
C PRO A 102 9.06 -32.87 20.35
N TYR A 103 7.91 -33.35 19.86
CA TYR A 103 6.72 -33.63 20.63
C TYR A 103 7.06 -34.34 21.94
N LEU A 104 6.96 -33.63 23.06
CA LEU A 104 6.81 -34.27 24.36
C LEU A 104 5.41 -34.88 24.39
N LEU A 105 5.43 -36.17 24.08
CA LEU A 105 4.45 -37.20 24.35
C LEU A 105 3.80 -36.98 25.74
N SER A 106 2.68 -36.25 25.77
CA SER A 106 1.77 -36.24 26.92
C SER A 106 0.58 -37.11 26.56
N ALA A 107 0.77 -38.40 26.80
CA ALA A 107 -0.30 -39.34 26.96
C ALA A 107 -1.26 -38.88 28.07
N SER A 108 -2.49 -39.40 27.98
CA SER A 108 -3.47 -39.56 29.07
C SER A 108 -4.32 -38.34 29.47
N ARG A 109 -5.56 -38.30 28.96
CA ARG A 109 -6.75 -38.72 29.74
C ARG A 109 -7.98 -38.81 28.82
N GLN A 110 -8.43 -40.05 28.61
CA GLN A 110 -9.80 -40.36 28.22
C GLN A 110 -10.68 -40.19 29.46
N SER A 111 -11.69 -39.35 29.37
CA SER A 111 -12.84 -39.38 30.26
C SER A 111 -13.94 -38.50 29.68
N SER A 112 -14.90 -39.14 28.99
CA SER A 112 -16.31 -38.75 29.02
C SER A 112 -17.15 -39.98 28.67
N ALA A 113 -17.66 -40.60 29.73
CA ALA A 113 -18.86 -41.41 29.72
C ALA A 113 -20.10 -40.53 29.46
N ALA A 114 -21.26 -41.20 29.34
CA ALA A 114 -22.64 -40.73 29.25
C ALA A 114 -23.20 -40.70 27.81
N ASP A 115 -23.91 -41.74 27.38
CA ASP A 115 -25.29 -42.14 27.75
C ASP A 115 -26.36 -41.39 26.93
N GLY A 116 -27.28 -42.15 26.32
CA GLY A 116 -28.63 -41.65 26.07
C GLY A 116 -29.23 -41.81 24.66
N ALA A 117 -29.86 -42.96 24.46
CA ALA A 117 -31.23 -43.13 23.92
C ALA A 117 -31.66 -42.41 22.61
N TRP A 118 -31.91 -43.22 21.58
CA TRP A 118 -32.83 -42.93 20.48
C TRP A 118 -34.21 -43.52 20.79
N PRO A 119 -35.33 -42.77 20.73
CA PRO A 119 -36.64 -43.38 20.69
C PRO A 119 -37.02 -43.74 19.24
N GLY A 120 -37.55 -44.95 19.09
CA GLY A 120 -37.98 -45.54 17.83
C GLY A 120 -39.27 -44.92 17.26
N ARG A 121 -39.47 -45.20 15.97
CA ARG A 121 -40.74 -45.10 15.24
C ARG A 121 -41.20 -46.52 14.94
N GLY A 122 -42.43 -46.85 15.33
CA GLY A 122 -43.09 -48.12 15.05
C GLY A 122 -44.38 -48.19 15.83
#